data_AF-A0A536TFG7-F1
#
_entry.id   AF-A0A536TFG7-F1
#
_cell.length_a   1.000
_cell.length_b   1.000
_cell.length_c   1.000
_cell.angle_alpha   90.00
_cell.angle_beta   90.00
_cell.angle_gamma   90.00
#
_symmetry.space_group_name_H-M   'P 1'
#
loop_
_entity.id
_entity.type
_entity.pdbx_description
1 polymer ?
#
loop_
_entity_poly.entity_id
_entity_poly.type
_entity_poly.pdbx_seq_one_letter_code
_entity_poly.pdbx_strand_id
1 'polypeptide(L)'
;MPDISGPNRGPYFLRRPIIPTHMVSVLRRPRSTARERNASIAAMDVLAALSAALAALRAGRIDDARRAGERIWRQSSDARAAGFLALLETDAGRYDSALLWNDRARQSNPSDPRFALQGARVAGLMGDHVAAFDRLAALLRDAPRTKGAWSEFATVARTCDRRAEAVAACIRAYDAEPTLVYALNALLHLISDEPQDEAAPAAVPTSARRPLSLVTCSNDDTQFAAMAASYDRALPDWPHDIVRIADATSLAEGYTRGVAVATGEIVIFSHDDVEILAA
;
A
#
# COMPACT_ATOMS: atom_id res chain seq x y z
N MET A 1 44.49 31.37 -56.17
CA MET A 1 45.81 32.04 -56.10
C MET A 1 45.60 33.50 -56.45
N PRO A 2 45.98 34.50 -55.62
CA PRO A 2 46.32 34.55 -54.19
C PRO A 2 45.23 35.32 -53.39
N ASP A 3 45.06 35.31 -52.07
CA ASP A 3 45.88 35.24 -50.85
C ASP A 3 46.19 36.60 -50.16
N ILE A 4 45.80 36.63 -48.87
CA ILE A 4 46.12 37.47 -47.68
C ILE A 4 46.31 39.00 -47.73
N SER A 5 45.55 39.69 -46.85
CA SER A 5 46.05 40.45 -45.67
C SER A 5 44.89 41.05 -44.84
N GLY A 6 44.80 40.75 -43.54
CA GLY A 6 43.73 41.18 -42.59
C GLY A 6 43.83 42.64 -42.10
N PRO A 7 43.31 43.02 -40.90
CA PRO A 7 42.65 42.22 -39.84
C PRO A 7 41.36 42.86 -39.24
N ASN A 8 40.83 42.20 -38.19
CA ASN A 8 40.21 42.83 -37.00
C ASN A 8 38.66 42.99 -36.94
N ARG A 9 37.97 41.92 -36.49
CA ARG A 9 36.81 42.03 -35.57
C ARG A 9 36.79 40.82 -34.64
N GLY A 10 37.21 41.00 -33.39
CA GLY A 10 37.08 39.99 -32.35
C GLY A 10 35.61 39.76 -31.95
N PRO A 11 35.23 38.54 -31.52
CA PRO A 11 33.88 38.30 -31.03
C PRO A 11 33.78 38.60 -29.53
N TYR A 12 32.81 39.44 -29.21
CA TYR A 12 32.06 39.57 -27.95
C TYR A 12 32.45 38.61 -26.81
N PHE A 13 33.23 39.12 -25.86
CA PHE A 13 33.30 38.55 -24.51
C PHE A 13 31.97 38.77 -23.80
N LEU A 14 31.16 37.71 -23.71
CA LEU A 14 30.09 37.57 -22.74
C LEU A 14 30.69 37.66 -21.33
N ARG A 15 30.35 38.74 -20.63
CA ARG A 15 30.61 38.92 -19.19
C ARG A 15 30.03 37.73 -18.44
N ARG A 16 30.89 36.83 -17.96
CA ARG A 16 30.51 35.79 -16.99
C ARG A 16 30.27 36.45 -15.62
N PRO A 17 29.27 35.98 -14.86
CA PRO A 17 28.92 36.56 -13.57
C PRO A 17 30.04 36.29 -12.57
N ILE A 18 30.37 37.32 -11.79
CA ILE A 18 31.20 37.23 -10.59
C ILE A 18 30.36 36.48 -9.56
N ILE A 19 30.60 35.17 -9.41
CA ILE A 19 30.03 34.37 -8.33
C ILE A 19 30.85 34.68 -7.07
N PRO A 20 30.25 35.20 -5.98
CA PRO A 20 30.95 35.41 -4.72
C PRO A 20 31.51 34.08 -4.20
N THR A 21 32.79 34.06 -3.83
CA THR A 21 33.56 32.86 -3.44
C THR A 21 33.21 32.30 -2.05
N HIS A 22 32.00 32.53 -1.55
CA HIS A 22 31.56 32.01 -0.25
C HIS A 22 30.13 31.48 -0.32
N MET A 23 29.92 30.32 -0.97
CA MET A 23 28.82 29.38 -0.65
C MET A 23 28.85 28.12 -1.53
N VAL A 24 30.01 27.48 -1.69
CA VAL A 24 30.04 26.04 -2.03
C VAL A 24 30.12 25.27 -0.72
N SER A 25 28.99 25.19 -0.01
CA SER A 25 28.80 24.14 0.99
C SER A 25 28.70 22.83 0.22
N VAL A 26 29.86 22.20 0.00
CA VAL A 26 29.95 20.80 -0.37
C VAL A 26 29.04 20.04 0.60
N LEU A 27 27.96 19.43 0.08
CA LEU A 27 27.22 18.37 0.75
C LEU A 27 28.18 17.19 0.92
N ARG A 28 29.09 17.32 1.88
CA ARG A 28 29.96 16.26 2.34
C ARG A 28 29.02 15.37 3.13
N ARG A 29 28.56 14.27 2.52
CA ARG A 29 27.94 13.17 3.27
C ARG A 29 28.83 12.95 4.50
N PRO A 30 28.31 13.01 5.74
CA PRO A 30 29.12 12.78 6.91
C PRO A 30 29.85 11.46 6.73
N ARG A 31 31.20 11.50 6.82
CA ARG A 31 32.00 10.28 6.74
C ARG A 31 31.62 9.47 7.96
N SER A 32 30.98 8.32 7.74
CA SER A 32 30.61 7.40 8.82
C SER A 32 31.82 7.14 9.71
N THR A 33 31.61 7.25 11.01
CA THR A 33 32.67 7.05 12.00
C THR A 33 33.15 5.59 11.95
N ALA A 34 34.39 5.31 12.37
CA ALA A 34 34.89 3.93 12.41
C ALA A 34 33.96 3.00 13.24
N ARG A 35 33.33 3.55 14.28
CA ARG A 35 32.32 2.86 15.09
C ARG A 35 31.05 2.51 14.31
N GLU A 36 30.51 3.45 13.52
CA GLU A 36 29.36 3.21 12.65
C GLU A 36 29.66 2.21 11.54
N ARG A 37 30.87 2.25 10.97
CA ARG A 37 31.32 1.27 9.98
C ARG A 37 31.44 -0.12 10.59
N ASN A 38 32.06 -0.25 11.76
CA ASN A 38 32.19 -1.53 12.45
C ASN A 38 30.84 -2.10 12.87
N ALA A 39 29.92 -1.25 13.36
CA ALA A 39 28.55 -1.67 13.66
C ALA A 39 27.79 -2.10 12.39
N SER A 40 27.97 -1.39 11.27
CA SER A 40 27.38 -1.77 9.99
C SER A 40 27.93 -3.11 9.47
N ILE A 41 29.23 -3.37 9.63
CA ILE A 41 29.85 -4.65 9.24
C ILE A 41 29.31 -5.78 10.10
N ALA A 42 29.30 -5.63 11.42
CA ALA A 42 28.73 -6.61 12.33
C ALA A 42 27.23 -6.87 12.04
N ALA A 43 26.47 -5.83 11.69
CA ALA A 43 25.06 -5.98 11.32
C ALA A 43 24.85 -6.73 9.99
N MET A 44 25.77 -6.59 9.03
CA MET A 44 25.79 -7.37 7.78
C MET A 44 26.19 -8.82 8.03
N ASP A 45 27.16 -9.08 8.91
CA ASP A 45 27.56 -10.43 9.29
C ASP A 45 26.41 -11.19 9.96
N VAL A 46 25.67 -10.51 10.85
CA VAL A 46 24.44 -11.06 11.45
C VAL A 46 23.38 -11.36 10.38
N LEU A 47 23.18 -10.45 9.42
CA LEU A 47 22.22 -10.68 8.34
C LEU A 47 22.57 -11.90 7.50
N ALA A 48 23.84 -12.05 7.13
CA ALA A 48 24.31 -13.21 6.37
C ALA A 48 24.13 -14.51 7.16
N ALA A 49 24.47 -14.51 8.45
CA ALA A 49 24.29 -15.66 9.33
C ALA A 49 22.80 -16.05 9.49
N LEU A 50 21.90 -15.07 9.58
CA LEU A 50 20.45 -15.34 9.64
C LEU A 50 19.89 -15.87 8.32
N SER A 51 20.38 -15.37 7.18
CA SER A 51 20.03 -15.92 5.86
C SER A 51 20.43 -17.40 5.74
N ALA A 52 21.60 -17.77 6.26
CA ALA A 52 22.03 -19.18 6.31
C ALA A 52 21.15 -20.03 7.25
N ALA A 53 20.76 -19.49 8.41
CA ALA A 53 19.84 -20.17 9.33
C ALA A 53 18.46 -20.39 8.69
N LEU A 54 17.94 -19.41 7.95
CA LEU A 54 16.69 -19.52 7.20
C LEU A 54 16.78 -20.57 6.08
N ALA A 55 17.92 -20.63 5.38
CA ALA A 55 18.15 -21.66 4.37
C ALA A 55 18.20 -23.07 5.00
N ALA A 56 18.80 -23.22 6.19
CA ALA A 56 18.78 -24.49 6.93
C ALA A 56 17.36 -24.89 7.33
N LEU A 57 16.53 -23.95 7.79
CA LEU A 57 15.11 -24.17 8.08
C LEU A 57 14.34 -24.66 6.84
N ARG A 58 14.50 -23.97 5.70
CA ARG A 58 13.87 -24.38 4.42
C ARG A 58 14.32 -25.75 3.93
N ALA A 59 15.51 -26.20 4.33
CA ALA A 59 16.03 -27.53 4.05
C ALA A 59 15.61 -28.60 5.07
N GLY A 60 14.71 -28.26 6.01
CA GLY A 60 14.23 -29.18 7.06
C GLY A 60 15.23 -29.41 8.21
N ARG A 61 16.37 -28.72 8.23
CA ARG A 61 17.38 -28.84 9.29
C ARG A 61 17.05 -27.92 10.46
N ILE A 62 15.95 -28.20 11.14
CA ILE A 62 15.37 -27.34 12.18
C ILE A 62 16.34 -27.09 13.34
N ASP A 63 17.04 -28.12 13.82
CA ASP A 63 17.95 -27.99 14.95
C ASP A 63 19.19 -27.16 14.63
N ASP A 64 19.72 -27.28 13.41
CA ASP A 64 20.82 -26.43 12.93
C ASP A 64 20.39 -24.97 12.87
N ALA A 65 19.20 -24.74 12.32
CA ALA A 65 18.61 -23.42 12.19
C ALA A 65 18.40 -22.77 13.57
N ARG A 66 17.83 -23.51 14.53
CA ARG A 66 17.67 -23.07 15.92
C ARG A 66 19.01 -22.75 16.57
N ARG A 67 19.97 -23.67 16.55
CA ARG A 67 21.31 -23.46 17.13
C ARG A 67 21.99 -22.23 16.54
N ALA A 68 21.80 -21.98 15.24
CA ALA A 68 22.32 -20.79 14.59
C ALA A 68 21.67 -19.51 15.11
N GLY A 69 20.34 -19.45 15.17
CA GLY A 69 19.60 -18.31 15.74
C GLY A 69 20.00 -18.01 17.18
N GLU A 70 20.08 -19.03 18.04
CA GLU A 70 20.47 -18.87 19.45
C GLU A 70 21.91 -18.40 19.63
N ARG A 71 22.82 -18.86 18.78
CA ARG A 71 24.22 -18.40 18.79
C ARG A 71 24.30 -16.92 18.46
N ILE A 72 23.60 -16.49 17.40
CA ILE A 72 23.56 -15.08 16.99
C ILE A 72 22.98 -14.24 18.14
N TRP A 73 21.83 -14.65 18.70
CA TRP A 73 21.22 -13.96 19.83
C TRP A 73 22.16 -13.84 21.04
N ARG A 74 22.84 -14.93 21.46
CA ARG A 74 23.78 -14.88 22.59
C ARG A 74 24.96 -13.94 22.36
N GLN A 75 25.40 -13.77 21.11
CA GLN A 75 26.56 -12.96 20.78
C GLN A 75 26.24 -11.48 20.62
N SER A 76 25.06 -11.14 20.11
CA SER A 76 24.73 -9.75 19.73
C SER A 76 23.44 -9.21 20.33
N SER A 77 22.59 -10.06 20.90
CA SER A 77 21.20 -9.72 21.27
C SER A 77 20.43 -9.05 20.13
N ASP A 78 20.74 -9.41 18.88
CA ASP A 78 20.14 -8.80 17.70
C ASP A 78 18.66 -9.19 17.56
N ALA A 79 17.79 -8.19 17.43
CA ALA A 79 16.35 -8.35 17.32
C ALA A 79 15.94 -9.33 16.20
N ARG A 80 16.68 -9.36 15.08
CA ARG A 80 16.37 -10.24 13.93
C ARG A 80 16.61 -11.71 14.28
N ALA A 81 17.55 -12.00 15.15
CA ALA A 81 17.79 -13.37 15.64
C ALA A 81 16.68 -13.85 16.57
N ALA A 82 16.23 -12.99 17.49
CA ALA A 82 15.07 -13.27 18.33
C ALA A 82 13.79 -13.44 17.48
N GLY A 83 13.56 -12.56 16.51
CA GLY A 83 12.41 -12.69 15.60
C GLY A 83 12.45 -13.94 14.71
N PHE A 84 13.64 -14.39 14.31
CA PHE A 84 13.83 -15.66 13.63
C PHE A 84 13.48 -16.86 14.53
N LEU A 85 13.93 -16.86 15.78
CA LEU A 85 13.58 -17.91 16.74
C LEU A 85 12.07 -17.91 17.04
N ALA A 86 11.45 -16.75 17.15
CA ALA A 86 9.99 -16.65 17.28
C ALA A 86 9.26 -17.31 16.09
N LEU A 87 9.73 -17.10 14.86
CA LEU A 87 9.17 -17.75 13.68
C LEU A 87 9.31 -19.27 13.72
N LEU A 88 10.49 -19.77 14.12
CA LEU A 88 10.76 -21.20 14.23
C LEU A 88 9.88 -21.88 15.30
N GLU A 89 9.67 -21.20 16.43
CA GLU A 89 8.78 -21.70 17.49
C GLU A 89 7.30 -21.65 17.07
N THR A 90 6.92 -20.64 16.27
CA THR A 90 5.57 -20.54 15.67
C THR A 90 5.29 -21.71 14.72
N ASP A 91 6.22 -21.98 13.80
CA ASP A 91 6.11 -23.07 12.81
C ASP A 91 5.97 -24.45 13.48
N ALA A 92 6.60 -24.60 14.64
CA ALA A 92 6.54 -25.82 15.42
C ALA A 92 5.37 -25.87 16.44
N GLY A 93 4.43 -24.90 16.38
CA GLY A 93 3.24 -24.85 17.24
C GLY A 93 3.50 -24.51 18.71
N ARG A 94 4.71 -24.05 19.07
CA ARG A 94 5.07 -23.68 20.45
C ARG A 94 4.85 -22.19 20.68
N TYR A 95 3.59 -21.78 20.72
CA TYR A 95 3.22 -20.36 20.69
C TYR A 95 3.67 -19.54 21.90
N ASP A 96 3.67 -20.10 23.12
CA ASP A 96 4.20 -19.40 24.31
C ASP A 96 5.69 -19.06 24.16
N SER A 97 6.47 -20.03 23.66
CA SER A 97 7.89 -19.86 23.34
C SER A 97 8.09 -18.83 22.22
N ALA A 98 7.21 -18.86 21.21
CA ALA A 98 7.23 -17.89 20.13
C ALA A 98 6.98 -16.45 20.62
N LEU A 99 6.02 -16.24 21.53
CA LEU A 99 5.78 -14.94 22.15
C LEU A 99 6.97 -14.46 22.97
N LEU A 100 7.59 -15.35 23.77
CA LEU A 100 8.78 -14.99 24.55
C LEU A 100 9.94 -14.51 23.65
N TRP A 101 10.16 -15.18 22.52
CA TRP A 101 11.16 -14.74 21.54
C TRP A 101 10.75 -13.46 20.81
N ASN A 102 9.47 -13.28 20.52
CA ASN A 102 8.97 -12.04 19.92
C ASN A 102 9.16 -10.84 20.87
N ASP A 103 8.89 -11.01 22.16
CA ASP A 103 9.10 -9.96 23.18
C ASP A 103 10.57 -9.57 23.28
N ARG A 104 11.49 -10.55 23.21
CA ARG A 104 12.94 -10.27 23.14
C ARG A 104 13.30 -9.47 21.89
N ALA A 105 12.70 -9.79 20.73
CA ALA A 105 12.92 -9.05 19.50
C ALA A 105 12.43 -7.59 19.63
N ARG A 106 11.24 -7.40 20.20
CA ARG A 106 10.65 -6.07 20.45
C ARG A 106 11.44 -5.26 21.47
N GLN A 107 11.99 -5.89 22.51
CA GLN A 107 12.85 -5.22 23.48
C GLN A 107 14.16 -4.73 22.85
N SER A 108 14.75 -5.55 21.97
CA SER A 108 15.99 -5.22 21.26
C SER A 108 15.77 -4.14 20.18
N ASN A 109 14.63 -4.17 19.49
CA ASN A 109 14.25 -3.12 18.54
C ASN A 109 12.74 -2.80 18.61
N PRO A 110 12.34 -1.86 19.48
CA PRO A 110 10.93 -1.50 19.67
C PRO A 110 10.28 -0.85 18.46
N SER A 111 11.08 -0.20 17.61
CA SER A 111 10.61 0.58 16.47
C SER A 111 10.30 -0.25 15.22
N ASP A 112 10.71 -1.53 15.17
CA ASP A 112 10.52 -2.36 13.99
C ASP A 112 9.11 -2.99 13.98
N PRO A 113 8.20 -2.53 13.08
CA PRO A 113 6.80 -2.97 13.08
C PRO A 113 6.64 -4.45 12.74
N ARG A 114 7.65 -5.09 12.16
CA ARG A 114 7.60 -6.52 11.80
C ARG A 114 7.44 -7.40 13.04
N PHE A 115 8.04 -7.03 14.16
CA PHE A 115 7.92 -7.81 15.39
C PHE A 115 6.55 -7.62 16.05
N ALA A 116 5.98 -6.42 16.00
CA ALA A 116 4.60 -6.20 16.44
C ALA A 116 3.59 -7.01 15.60
N LEU A 117 3.75 -7.03 14.27
CA LEU A 117 2.92 -7.86 13.38
C LEU A 117 3.08 -9.36 13.68
N GLN A 118 4.32 -9.83 13.88
CA GLN A 118 4.59 -11.22 14.23
C GLN A 118 3.91 -11.60 15.56
N GLY A 119 3.99 -10.76 16.60
CA GLY A 119 3.35 -11.02 17.88
C GLY A 119 1.83 -11.10 17.77
N ALA A 120 1.21 -10.24 16.95
CA ALA A 120 -0.23 -10.32 16.68
C ALA A 120 -0.63 -11.62 15.97
N ARG A 121 0.16 -12.08 15.00
CA ARG A 121 -0.06 -13.36 14.31
C ARG A 121 0.04 -14.55 15.26
N VAL A 122 1.04 -14.57 16.13
CA VAL A 122 1.19 -15.64 17.13
C VAL A 122 -0.03 -15.68 18.05
N ALA A 123 -0.52 -14.52 18.50
CA ALA A 123 -1.76 -14.45 19.30
C ALA A 123 -2.97 -15.02 18.55
N GLY A 124 -3.12 -14.71 17.26
CA GLY A 124 -4.18 -15.26 16.42
C GLY A 124 -4.07 -16.78 16.26
N LEU A 125 -2.86 -17.32 16.12
CA LEU A 125 -2.61 -18.77 16.03
C LEU A 125 -2.89 -19.50 17.35
N MET A 126 -2.77 -18.82 18.49
CA MET A 126 -3.20 -19.34 19.79
C MET A 126 -4.73 -19.39 19.96
N GLY A 127 -5.49 -18.82 19.02
CA GLY A 127 -6.94 -18.64 19.12
C GLY A 127 -7.35 -17.39 19.90
N ASP A 128 -6.40 -16.60 20.42
CA ASP A 128 -6.70 -15.33 21.08
C ASP A 128 -6.87 -14.21 20.04
N HIS A 129 -7.96 -14.30 19.29
CA HIS A 129 -8.29 -13.37 18.21
C HIS A 129 -8.56 -11.94 18.73
N VAL A 130 -9.05 -11.80 19.96
CA VAL A 130 -9.24 -10.48 20.59
C VAL A 130 -7.90 -9.81 20.84
N ALA A 131 -6.94 -10.51 21.46
CA ALA A 131 -5.62 -9.92 21.68
C ALA A 131 -4.82 -9.75 20.38
N ALA A 132 -5.08 -10.57 19.35
CA ALA A 132 -4.52 -10.36 18.02
C ALA A 132 -5.06 -9.06 17.39
N PHE A 133 -6.37 -8.81 17.52
CA PHE A 133 -7.01 -7.58 17.06
C PHE A 133 -6.40 -6.35 17.73
N ASP A 134 -6.29 -6.35 19.06
CA ASP A 134 -5.78 -5.20 19.81
C ASP A 134 -4.31 -4.90 19.45
N ARG A 135 -3.50 -5.93 19.26
CA ARG A 135 -2.11 -5.78 18.80
C ARG A 135 -2.02 -5.20 17.39
N LEU A 136 -2.89 -5.64 16.46
CA LEU A 136 -2.96 -5.09 15.10
C LEU A 136 -3.45 -3.64 15.09
N ALA A 137 -4.48 -3.32 15.89
CA ALA A 137 -4.99 -1.97 16.03
C ALA A 137 -3.93 -1.01 16.61
N ALA A 138 -3.13 -1.47 17.59
CA ALA A 138 -1.99 -0.70 18.10
C ALA A 138 -0.92 -0.49 17.02
N LEU A 139 -0.51 -1.56 16.34
CA LEU A 139 0.47 -1.49 15.25
C LEU A 139 0.03 -0.52 14.13
N LEU A 140 -1.23 -0.57 13.71
CA LEU A 140 -1.74 0.25 12.61
C LEU A 140 -1.89 1.72 12.97
N ARG A 141 -2.03 2.06 14.26
CA ARG A 141 -1.95 3.46 14.72
C ARG A 141 -0.54 4.03 14.57
N ASP A 142 0.48 3.24 14.91
CA ASP A 142 1.87 3.71 14.95
C ASP A 142 2.57 3.57 13.58
N ALA A 143 2.25 2.52 12.83
CA ALA A 143 2.86 2.18 11.55
C ALA A 143 1.81 1.71 10.52
N PRO A 144 0.94 2.62 10.03
CA PRO A 144 -0.19 2.29 9.16
C PRO A 144 0.23 1.70 7.79
N ARG A 145 1.48 1.91 7.36
CA ARG A 145 2.04 1.36 6.11
C ARG A 145 2.70 -0.01 6.29
N THR A 146 2.52 -0.66 7.44
CA THR A 146 3.07 -2.00 7.66
C THR A 146 2.43 -3.00 6.69
N LYS A 147 3.24 -3.52 5.77
CA LYS A 147 2.77 -4.43 4.71
C LYS A 147 2.08 -5.65 5.31
N GLY A 148 0.85 -5.91 4.84
CA GLY A 148 0.03 -7.05 5.26
C GLY A 148 -0.78 -6.83 6.54
N ALA A 149 -0.47 -5.83 7.36
CA ALA A 149 -1.15 -5.64 8.65
C ALA A 149 -2.66 -5.35 8.52
N TRP A 150 -3.08 -4.55 7.53
CA TRP A 150 -4.49 -4.25 7.28
C TRP A 150 -5.31 -5.48 6.87
N SER A 151 -4.73 -6.39 6.07
CA SER A 151 -5.41 -7.62 5.65
C SER A 151 -5.59 -8.60 6.82
N GLU A 152 -4.55 -8.74 7.65
CA GLU A 152 -4.61 -9.53 8.89
C GLU A 152 -5.63 -8.93 9.87
N PHE A 153 -5.63 -7.60 10.00
CA PHE A 153 -6.58 -6.88 10.85
C PHE A 153 -8.03 -7.12 10.42
N ALA A 154 -8.35 -6.99 9.14
CA ALA A 154 -9.67 -7.30 8.61
C ALA A 154 -10.06 -8.78 8.81
N THR A 155 -9.11 -9.70 8.72
CA THR A 155 -9.36 -11.13 8.95
C THR A 155 -9.67 -11.43 10.40
N VAL A 156 -8.81 -10.95 11.31
CA VAL A 156 -8.99 -11.14 12.75
C VAL A 156 -10.27 -10.46 13.25
N ALA A 157 -10.58 -9.26 12.75
CA ALA A 157 -11.79 -8.51 13.10
C ALA A 157 -13.08 -9.31 12.83
N ARG A 158 -13.10 -10.10 11.75
CA ARG A 158 -14.22 -10.99 11.44
C ARG A 158 -14.29 -12.17 12.41
N THR A 159 -13.14 -12.78 12.73
CA THR A 159 -13.09 -13.94 13.62
C THR A 159 -13.50 -13.61 15.06
N CYS A 160 -13.23 -12.38 15.54
CA CYS A 160 -13.57 -11.96 16.90
C CYS A 160 -14.81 -11.06 17.01
N ASP A 161 -15.62 -10.95 15.95
CA ASP A 161 -16.85 -10.12 15.91
C ASP A 161 -16.63 -8.63 16.25
N ARG A 162 -15.47 -8.08 15.87
CA ARG A 162 -15.11 -6.65 16.04
C ARG A 162 -15.06 -5.91 14.70
N ARG A 163 -15.92 -6.33 13.78
CA ARG A 163 -16.02 -5.79 12.41
C ARG A 163 -16.27 -4.28 12.41
N ALA A 164 -17.21 -3.80 13.20
CA ALA A 164 -17.58 -2.38 13.24
C ALA A 164 -16.39 -1.49 13.67
N GLU A 165 -15.61 -1.92 14.66
CA GLU A 165 -14.41 -1.21 15.09
C GLU A 165 -13.33 -1.18 13.99
N ALA A 166 -13.17 -2.29 13.25
CA ALA A 166 -12.21 -2.35 12.15
C ALA A 166 -12.62 -1.45 10.97
N VAL A 167 -13.90 -1.40 10.62
CA VAL A 167 -14.44 -0.50 9.60
C VAL A 167 -14.14 0.95 9.99
N ALA A 168 -14.47 1.34 11.22
CA ALA A 168 -14.19 2.69 11.72
C ALA A 168 -12.69 3.01 11.69
N ALA A 169 -11.82 2.04 11.97
CA ALA A 169 -10.37 2.24 11.87
C ALA A 169 -9.90 2.42 10.41
N CYS A 170 -10.45 1.67 9.46
CA CYS A 170 -10.12 1.82 8.04
C CYS A 170 -10.58 3.18 7.50
N ILE A 171 -11.79 3.64 7.87
CA ILE A 171 -12.31 4.97 7.50
C ILE A 171 -11.39 6.07 8.04
N ARG A 172 -11.03 6.03 9.33
CA ARG A 172 -10.09 7.01 9.90
C ARG A 172 -8.73 7.02 9.19
N ALA A 173 -8.24 5.85 8.77
CA ALA A 173 -6.98 5.74 8.04
C ALA A 173 -7.07 6.34 6.63
N TYR A 174 -8.20 6.14 5.95
CA TYR A 174 -8.48 6.76 4.66
C TYR A 174 -8.63 8.29 4.76
N ASP A 175 -9.37 8.78 5.76
CA ASP A 175 -9.55 10.22 5.99
C ASP A 175 -8.20 10.93 6.24
N ALA A 176 -7.28 10.25 6.94
CA ALA A 176 -5.94 10.76 7.19
C ALA A 176 -5.00 10.64 5.97
N GLU A 177 -5.09 9.54 5.22
CA GLU A 177 -4.26 9.28 4.04
C GLU A 177 -5.08 8.56 2.95
N PRO A 178 -5.70 9.31 2.01
CA PRO A 178 -6.51 8.71 0.94
C PRO A 178 -5.72 7.77 0.02
N THR A 179 -4.39 7.91 -0.03
CA THR A 179 -3.48 7.05 -0.80
C THR A 179 -3.10 5.76 -0.08
N LEU A 180 -3.58 5.51 1.14
CA LEU A 180 -3.31 4.29 1.88
C LEU A 180 -4.18 3.12 1.37
N VAL A 181 -3.82 2.63 0.18
CA VAL A 181 -4.56 1.58 -0.54
C VAL A 181 -4.78 0.32 0.31
N TYR A 182 -3.87 0.00 1.23
CA TYR A 182 -4.03 -1.16 2.12
C TYR A 182 -5.24 -1.05 3.06
N ALA A 183 -5.53 0.14 3.59
CA ALA A 183 -6.68 0.38 4.45
C ALA A 183 -7.99 0.35 3.66
N LEU A 184 -7.99 0.91 2.44
CA LEU A 184 -9.12 0.83 1.52
C LEU A 184 -9.45 -0.61 1.13
N ASN A 185 -8.43 -1.42 0.82
CA ASN A 185 -8.63 -2.83 0.50
C ASN A 185 -9.18 -3.62 1.69
N ALA A 186 -8.72 -3.33 2.91
CA ALA A 186 -9.28 -3.91 4.12
C ALA A 186 -10.72 -3.46 4.38
N LEU A 187 -11.05 -2.19 4.12
CA LEU A 187 -12.42 -1.69 4.19
C LEU A 187 -13.33 -2.45 3.23
N LEU A 188 -12.93 -2.59 1.96
CA LEU A 188 -13.69 -3.35 0.96
C LEU A 188 -13.97 -4.77 1.44
N HIS A 189 -12.94 -5.46 1.93
CA HIS A 189 -13.07 -6.80 2.49
C HIS A 189 -14.03 -6.87 3.68
N LEU A 190 -14.09 -5.81 4.49
CA LEU A 190 -14.98 -5.74 5.65
C LEU A 190 -16.42 -5.40 5.24
N ILE A 191 -16.66 -4.57 4.24
CA ILE A 191 -18.02 -4.12 3.85
C ILE A 191 -18.74 -5.09 2.90
N SER A 192 -18.01 -5.87 2.10
CA SER A 192 -18.60 -6.82 1.14
C SER A 192 -19.40 -7.97 1.77
N ASP A 193 -19.29 -8.19 3.08
CA ASP A 193 -19.97 -9.25 3.83
C ASP A 193 -21.27 -8.78 4.52
N GLU A 194 -21.79 -7.56 4.27
CA GLU A 194 -23.17 -7.30 4.67
C GLU A 194 -24.07 -8.19 3.82
N PRO A 195 -24.91 -9.07 4.41
CA PRO A 195 -26.19 -9.27 3.77
C PRO A 195 -26.76 -7.87 3.67
N GLN A 196 -26.82 -7.34 2.45
CA GLN A 196 -27.74 -6.26 2.18
C GLN A 196 -29.06 -6.86 2.63
N ASP A 197 -29.57 -6.43 3.79
CA ASP A 197 -31.00 -6.50 4.03
C ASP A 197 -31.58 -5.82 2.80
N GLU A 198 -32.01 -6.62 1.83
CA GLU A 198 -32.63 -6.22 0.57
C GLU A 198 -34.02 -5.65 0.89
N ALA A 199 -34.12 -4.71 1.82
CA ALA A 199 -34.92 -3.55 1.52
C ALA A 199 -34.14 -2.80 0.44
N ALA A 200 -34.32 -3.24 -0.82
CA ALA A 200 -33.90 -2.49 -2.00
C ALA A 200 -34.14 -1.01 -1.68
N PRO A 201 -33.12 -0.15 -1.70
CA PRO A 201 -33.27 1.24 -1.29
C PRO A 201 -34.49 1.75 -2.03
N ALA A 202 -35.53 2.14 -1.27
CA ALA A 202 -36.86 2.39 -1.80
C ALA A 202 -36.70 3.18 -3.09
N ALA A 203 -37.13 2.58 -4.21
CA ALA A 203 -36.79 3.06 -5.55
C ALA A 203 -36.94 4.57 -5.58
N VAL A 204 -35.86 5.30 -5.90
CA VAL A 204 -35.88 6.76 -5.90
C VAL A 204 -37.07 7.17 -6.76
N PRO A 205 -38.07 7.86 -6.20
CA PRO A 205 -39.26 8.24 -6.94
C PRO A 205 -38.82 8.98 -8.21
N THR A 206 -39.47 8.73 -9.34
CA THR A 206 -39.10 9.35 -10.62
C THR A 206 -38.99 10.88 -10.51
N SER A 207 -39.79 11.50 -9.64
CA SER A 207 -39.77 12.94 -9.34
C SER A 207 -38.51 13.45 -8.62
N ALA A 208 -37.74 12.56 -8.00
CA ALA A 208 -36.50 12.89 -7.28
C ALA A 208 -35.23 12.49 -8.05
N ARG A 209 -35.37 11.90 -9.25
CA ARG A 209 -34.23 11.48 -10.09
C ARG A 209 -33.61 12.69 -10.78
N ARG A 210 -32.36 12.98 -10.42
CA ARG A 210 -31.54 14.05 -11.03
C ARG A 210 -30.91 13.52 -12.32
N PRO A 211 -30.91 14.27 -13.44
CA PRO A 211 -30.41 13.77 -14.72
C PRO A 211 -28.92 13.38 -14.64
N LEU A 212 -28.53 12.32 -15.35
CA LEU A 212 -27.16 11.77 -15.36
C LEU A 212 -26.47 12.03 -16.70
N SER A 213 -25.17 12.29 -16.69
CA SER A 213 -24.32 12.11 -17.87
C SER A 213 -23.31 11.00 -17.64
N LEU A 214 -23.32 10.00 -18.50
CA LEU A 214 -22.37 8.89 -18.49
C LEU A 214 -21.24 9.21 -19.47
N VAL A 215 -20.07 9.51 -18.94
CA VAL A 215 -18.89 9.79 -19.76
C VAL A 215 -18.06 8.53 -19.90
N THR A 216 -17.84 8.10 -21.15
CA THR A 216 -17.02 6.93 -21.47
C THR A 216 -15.99 7.26 -22.56
N CYS A 217 -14.82 6.64 -22.45
CA CYS A 217 -13.81 6.66 -23.50
C CYS A 217 -13.84 5.31 -24.21
N SER A 218 -14.19 5.28 -25.49
CA SER A 218 -14.29 4.02 -26.23
C SER A 218 -14.00 4.21 -27.71
N ASN A 219 -12.91 3.61 -28.18
CA ASN A 219 -12.54 3.59 -29.60
C ASN A 219 -13.20 2.44 -30.37
N ASP A 220 -13.91 1.55 -29.68
CA ASP A 220 -14.55 0.35 -30.24
C ASP A 220 -16.07 0.53 -30.23
N ASP A 221 -16.68 0.54 -31.42
CA ASP A 221 -18.12 0.73 -31.57
C ASP A 221 -18.95 -0.40 -30.95
N THR A 222 -18.43 -1.62 -30.94
CA THR A 222 -19.13 -2.80 -30.42
C THR A 222 -19.16 -2.77 -28.90
N GLN A 223 -18.02 -2.47 -28.27
CA GLN A 223 -17.93 -2.34 -26.81
C GLN A 223 -18.79 -1.17 -26.31
N PHE A 224 -18.69 -0.02 -26.98
CA PHE A 224 -19.54 1.12 -26.68
C PHE A 224 -21.03 0.77 -26.76
N ALA A 225 -21.47 0.10 -27.84
CA ALA A 225 -22.87 -0.27 -28.02
C ALA A 225 -23.34 -1.26 -26.94
N ALA A 226 -22.52 -2.24 -26.57
CA ALA A 226 -22.84 -3.20 -25.51
C ALA A 226 -22.98 -2.51 -24.15
N MET A 227 -22.05 -1.62 -23.80
CA MET A 227 -22.09 -0.81 -22.58
C MET A 227 -23.31 0.11 -22.56
N ALA A 228 -23.60 0.81 -23.67
CA ALA A 228 -24.74 1.73 -23.76
C ALA A 228 -26.06 0.99 -23.54
N ALA A 229 -26.26 -0.15 -24.21
CA ALA A 229 -27.44 -0.99 -24.00
C ALA A 229 -27.56 -1.54 -22.57
N SER A 230 -26.43 -1.75 -21.89
CA SER A 230 -26.40 -2.15 -20.48
C SER A 230 -26.92 -1.06 -19.56
N TYR A 231 -26.48 0.19 -19.78
CA TYR A 231 -26.96 1.34 -19.02
C TYR A 231 -28.41 1.71 -19.33
N ASP A 232 -28.83 1.68 -20.60
CA ASP A 232 -30.23 1.92 -20.99
C ASP A 232 -31.18 0.95 -20.26
N ARG A 233 -30.78 -0.33 -20.16
CA ARG A 233 -31.53 -1.35 -19.43
C ARG A 233 -31.53 -1.12 -17.92
N ALA A 234 -30.42 -0.65 -17.35
CA ALA A 234 -30.29 -0.40 -15.93
C ALA A 234 -30.96 0.90 -15.46
N LEU A 235 -31.19 1.85 -16.37
CA LEU A 235 -31.68 3.19 -16.08
C LEU A 235 -32.98 3.54 -16.85
N PRO A 236 -34.00 2.66 -16.92
CA PRO A 236 -35.12 2.79 -17.85
C PRO A 236 -35.95 4.08 -17.65
N ASP A 237 -36.10 4.55 -16.41
CA ASP A 237 -36.76 5.84 -16.11
C ASP A 237 -35.84 6.81 -15.36
N TRP A 238 -34.54 6.69 -15.54
CA TRP A 238 -33.60 7.73 -15.11
C TRP A 238 -33.23 8.59 -16.31
N PRO A 239 -33.49 9.91 -16.31
CA PRO A 239 -33.08 10.77 -17.42
C PRO A 239 -31.55 10.74 -17.53
N HIS A 240 -31.02 10.31 -18.68
CA HIS A 240 -29.58 10.23 -18.87
C HIS A 240 -29.15 10.46 -20.31
N ASP A 241 -27.91 10.91 -20.48
CA ASP A 241 -27.19 10.95 -21.75
C ASP A 241 -25.86 10.20 -21.63
N ILE A 242 -25.38 9.64 -22.75
CA ILE A 242 -24.11 8.93 -22.82
C ILE A 242 -23.15 9.73 -23.72
N VAL A 243 -22.12 10.30 -23.10
CA VAL A 243 -21.06 11.06 -23.75
C VAL A 243 -19.90 10.13 -24.08
N ARG A 244 -19.76 9.79 -25.37
CA ARG A 244 -18.63 8.99 -25.86
C ARG A 244 -17.49 9.89 -26.33
N ILE A 245 -16.29 9.62 -25.83
CA ILE A 245 -15.03 10.14 -26.38
C ILE A 245 -14.33 9.01 -27.14
N ALA A 246 -14.44 9.02 -28.47
CA ALA A 246 -13.95 7.92 -29.30
C ALA A 246 -12.44 7.98 -29.60
N ASP A 247 -11.83 9.15 -29.46
CA ASP A 247 -10.44 9.45 -29.83
C ASP A 247 -9.59 9.90 -28.64
N ALA A 248 -9.96 9.48 -27.43
CA ALA A 248 -9.21 9.82 -26.23
C ALA A 248 -7.77 9.27 -26.31
N THR A 249 -6.80 10.14 -26.04
CA THR A 249 -5.37 9.76 -25.97
C THR A 249 -5.03 9.11 -24.63
N SER A 250 -5.85 9.34 -23.61
CA SER A 250 -5.84 8.67 -22.30
C SER A 250 -7.19 8.82 -21.63
N LEU A 251 -7.50 7.97 -20.64
CA LEU A 251 -8.73 8.08 -19.86
C LEU A 251 -8.89 9.45 -19.19
N ALA A 252 -7.81 10.00 -18.61
CA ALA A 252 -7.85 11.29 -17.94
C ALA A 252 -8.19 12.45 -18.90
N GLU A 253 -7.60 12.44 -20.09
CA GLU A 253 -7.90 13.44 -21.12
C GLU A 253 -9.32 13.30 -21.66
N GLY A 254 -9.76 12.07 -21.97
CA GLY A 254 -11.11 11.82 -22.44
C GLY A 254 -12.18 12.19 -21.39
N TYR A 255 -12.00 11.80 -20.13
CA TYR A 255 -12.93 12.17 -19.05
C TYR A 255 -12.98 13.68 -18.82
N THR A 256 -11.86 14.40 -18.94
CA THR A 256 -11.85 15.87 -18.84
C THR A 256 -12.70 16.51 -19.95
N ARG A 257 -12.56 16.04 -21.19
CA ARG A 257 -13.40 16.50 -22.32
C ARG A 257 -14.87 16.15 -22.14
N GLY A 258 -15.15 14.93 -21.70
CA GLY A 258 -16.51 14.45 -21.54
C GLY A 258 -17.29 15.22 -20.47
N VAL A 259 -16.64 15.57 -19.35
CA VAL A 259 -17.25 16.45 -18.32
C VAL A 259 -17.59 17.82 -18.87
N ALA A 260 -16.74 18.38 -19.74
CA ALA A 260 -16.96 19.72 -20.29
C ALA A 260 -18.22 19.80 -21.18
N VAL A 261 -18.73 18.68 -21.67
CA VAL A 261 -19.93 18.60 -22.52
C VAL A 261 -21.10 17.86 -21.87
N ALA A 262 -20.90 17.33 -20.66
CA ALA A 262 -21.94 16.66 -19.88
C ALA A 262 -23.08 17.62 -19.53
N THR A 263 -24.32 17.14 -19.57
CA THR A 263 -25.53 17.93 -19.33
C THR A 263 -26.28 17.54 -18.06
N GLY A 264 -25.99 16.35 -17.52
CA GLY A 264 -26.53 15.82 -16.29
C GLY A 264 -26.02 16.53 -15.05
N GLU A 265 -26.85 16.54 -14.02
CA GLU A 265 -26.51 17.10 -12.72
C GLU A 265 -25.53 16.20 -11.93
N ILE A 266 -25.51 14.91 -12.27
CA ILE A 266 -24.58 13.91 -11.76
C ILE A 266 -23.79 13.37 -12.96
N VAL A 267 -22.46 13.38 -12.87
CA VAL A 267 -21.58 12.83 -13.90
C VAL A 267 -20.99 11.51 -13.42
N ILE A 268 -21.12 10.47 -14.25
CA ILE A 268 -20.58 9.13 -14.00
C ILE A 268 -19.45 8.88 -15.00
N PHE A 269 -18.27 8.52 -14.51
CA PHE A 269 -17.18 8.04 -15.35
C PHE A 269 -17.26 6.52 -15.46
N SER A 270 -17.43 6.01 -16.67
CA SER A 270 -17.49 4.58 -16.94
C SER A 270 -16.40 4.16 -17.90
N HIS A 271 -15.93 2.93 -17.73
CA HIS A 271 -15.24 2.20 -18.78
C HIS A 271 -16.29 1.58 -19.72
N ASP A 272 -15.86 1.22 -20.93
CA ASP A 272 -16.68 0.58 -21.97
C ASP A 272 -16.77 -0.95 -21.88
N ASP A 273 -15.99 -1.58 -21.00
CA ASP A 273 -16.03 -3.01 -20.67
C ASP A 273 -16.88 -3.33 -19.42
N VAL A 274 -17.63 -2.35 -18.91
CA VAL A 274 -18.53 -2.51 -17.75
C VAL A 274 -19.90 -3.02 -18.19
N GLU A 275 -20.39 -4.05 -17.51
CA GLU A 275 -21.77 -4.52 -17.60
C GLU A 275 -22.52 -4.28 -16.28
N ILE A 276 -23.68 -3.63 -16.36
CA ILE A 276 -24.57 -3.45 -15.22
C ILE A 276 -25.52 -4.65 -15.12
N LEU A 277 -25.35 -5.41 -14.04
CA LEU A 277 -26.23 -6.50 -13.67
C LEU A 277 -27.32 -5.94 -12.73
N ALA A 278 -28.44 -5.50 -13.31
CA ALA A 278 -29.63 -5.21 -12.53
C ALA A 278 -30.35 -6.54 -12.23
N ALA A 279 -30.59 -6.81 -10.94
CA ALA A 279 -31.34 -7.98 -10.46
C ALA A 279 -32.84 -7.84 -10.75
#